data_AF-A0A6G4WK69-F1
#
_entry.id   AF-A0A6G4WK69-F1
#
_cell.length_a   1.000
_cell.length_b   1.000
_cell.length_c   1.000
_cell.angle_alpha   90.00
_cell.angle_beta   90.00
_cell.angle_gamma   90.00
#
_symmetry.space_group_name_H-M   'P 1'
#
loop_
_entity.id
_entity.type
_entity.pdbx_description
1 polymer ?
#
loop_
_entity_poly.entity_id
_entity_poly.type
_entity_poly.pdbx_seq_one_letter_code
_entity_poly.pdbx_strand_id
1 'polypeptide(L)' 'MVAATFEPGASVSDIARSAGIHVSQLFRWRKELCQISAPSVPQLIPVQVVEALPAPQSPAHPPPISGRARRAAW' A
#
# COMPACT_ATOMS: atom_id res chain seq x y z
N MET A 1 -3.42 15.42 -27.23
CA MET A 1 -3.32 16.57 -26.30
C MET A 1 -3.49 16.15 -24.84
N VAL A 2 -4.67 15.70 -24.37
CA VAL A 2 -4.84 15.32 -22.96
C VAL A 2 -3.98 14.11 -22.58
N ALA A 3 -3.88 13.11 -23.45
CA ALA A 3 -3.00 11.95 -23.27
C ALA A 3 -1.53 12.34 -23.03
N ALA A 4 -1.03 13.33 -23.76
CA ALA A 4 0.35 13.82 -23.62
C ALA A 4 0.65 14.44 -22.24
N THR A 5 -0.37 14.82 -21.48
CA THR A 5 -0.19 15.33 -20.10
C THR A 5 0.10 14.24 -19.07
N PHE A 6 -0.07 12.97 -19.45
CA PHE A 6 0.21 11.82 -18.57
C PHE A 6 1.63 11.28 -18.73
N GLU A 7 2.38 11.79 -19.71
CA GLU A 7 3.80 11.42 -19.86
C GLU A 7 4.63 11.96 -18.69
N PRO A 8 5.59 11.17 -18.15
CA PRO A 8 6.49 11.62 -17.11
C PRO A 8 7.25 12.89 -17.54
N GLY A 9 7.22 13.93 -16.71
CA GLY A 9 7.87 15.21 -17.01
C GLY A 9 7.07 16.15 -17.93
N ALA A 10 5.86 15.77 -18.35
CA ALA A 10 4.99 16.64 -19.14
C ALA A 10 4.50 17.86 -18.34
N SER A 11 4.76 19.06 -18.86
CA SER A 11 4.21 20.31 -18.33
C SER A 11 2.83 20.59 -18.91
N VAL A 12 1.80 20.56 -18.05
CA VAL A 12 0.40 20.81 -18.44
C VAL A 12 0.23 22.22 -19.02
N SER A 13 0.92 23.21 -18.47
CA SER A 13 0.86 24.60 -18.92
C SER A 13 1.46 24.78 -20.31
N ASP A 14 2.57 24.11 -20.60
CA ASP A 14 3.20 24.19 -21.93
C ASP A 14 2.35 23.49 -22.98
N ILE A 15 1.76 22.34 -22.65
CA ILE A 15 0.82 21.63 -23.52
C ILE A 15 -0.44 22.47 -23.78
N ALA A 16 -0.96 23.16 -22.76
CA ALA A 16 -2.11 24.05 -22.91
C ALA A 16 -1.76 25.25 -23.80
N ARG A 17 -0.60 25.86 -23.58
CA ARG A 17 -0.09 26.96 -24.41
C ARG A 17 0.13 26.54 -25.85
N SER A 18 0.77 25.39 -26.11
CA SER A 18 1.02 24.89 -27.47
C SER A 18 -0.27 24.55 -28.21
N ALA A 19 -1.31 24.15 -27.49
CA ALA A 19 -2.61 23.84 -28.06
C ALA A 19 -3.59 25.03 -28.09
N GLY A 20 -3.19 26.19 -27.58
CA GLY A 20 -4.04 27.38 -27.55
C GLY A 20 -5.28 27.27 -26.66
N ILE A 21 -5.25 26.39 -25.65
CA ILE A 21 -6.37 26.19 -24.73
C ILE A 21 -6.05 26.70 -23.33
N HIS A 22 -7.09 27.11 -22.60
CA HIS A 22 -6.92 27.50 -21.20
C HIS A 22 -6.54 26.29 -20.35
N VAL A 23 -5.53 26.46 -19.48
CA VAL A 23 -4.97 25.37 -18.67
C VAL A 23 -6.03 24.67 -17.80
N SER A 24 -7.02 25.40 -17.29
CA SER A 24 -8.10 24.83 -16.48
C SER A 24 -8.97 23.81 -17.23
N GLN A 25 -9.15 23.95 -18.55
CA GLN A 25 -9.86 22.96 -19.37
C GLN A 25 -9.09 21.63 -19.39
N LEU A 26 -7.77 21.71 -19.55
CA LEU A 26 -6.90 20.55 -19.56
C LEU A 26 -6.84 19.86 -18.18
N PHE A 27 -6.84 20.62 -17.09
CA PHE A 27 -6.96 20.08 -15.74
C PHE A 27 -8.30 19.37 -15.50
N ARG A 28 -9.41 19.95 -15.98
CA ARG A 28 -10.73 19.34 -15.85
C ARG A 28 -10.82 18.03 -16.62
N TRP A 29 -10.39 18.01 -17.88
CA TRP A 29 -10.37 16.79 -18.69
C TRP A 29 -9.44 15.72 -18.11
N ARG A 30 -8.28 16.09 -17.56
CA ARG A 30 -7.42 15.15 -16.82
C ARG A 30 -8.15 14.51 -15.65
N LYS A 31 -8.85 15.31 -14.84
CA LYS A 31 -9.61 14.79 -13.69
C LYS A 31 -10.73 13.87 -14.14
N GLU A 32 -11.49 14.24 -15.17
CA GLU A 32 -12.59 13.42 -15.70
C GLU A 32 -12.05 12.09 -16.24
N LEU A 33 -10.99 12.11 -17.05
CA LEU A 33 -10.37 10.89 -17.58
C LEU A 33 -9.70 10.04 -16.50
N CYS A 34 -8.99 10.64 -15.54
CA CYS A 34 -8.44 9.88 -14.41
C CYS A 34 -9.54 9.31 -13.50
N GLN A 35 -10.68 9.97 -13.33
CA GLN A 35 -11.80 9.41 -12.56
C GLN A 35 -12.46 8.24 -13.29
N ILE A 36 -12.63 8.36 -14.61
CA ILE A 36 -13.21 7.31 -15.46
C ILE A 36 -12.25 6.12 -15.60
N SER A 37 -10.95 6.40 -15.71
CA SER A 37 -9.91 5.38 -15.90
C SER A 37 -9.24 4.92 -14.61
N ALA A 38 -9.54 5.53 -13.45
CA ALA A 38 -9.04 5.07 -12.16
C ALA A 38 -9.56 3.65 -11.96
N PRO A 39 -8.68 2.64 -12.01
CA PRO A 39 -9.16 1.30 -11.80
C PRO A 39 -9.40 1.19 -10.28
N SER A 40 -10.48 0.53 -9.87
CA SER A 40 -10.81 0.25 -8.46
C SER A 40 -9.83 -0.78 -7.86
N VAL A 41 -8.54 -0.66 -8.13
CA VAL A 41 -7.56 -1.67 -7.80
C VAL A 41 -6.90 -1.25 -6.49
N PRO A 42 -7.04 -2.04 -5.42
CA PRO A 42 -6.35 -1.77 -4.18
C PRO A 42 -4.84 -1.77 -4.43
N GLN A 43 -4.15 -0.77 -3.89
CA GLN A 43 -2.70 -0.69 -4.01
C GLN A 43 -2.06 -1.88 -3.29
N LEU A 44 -1.16 -2.55 -4.00
CA LEU A 44 -0.36 -3.64 -3.44
C LEU A 44 0.88 -3.06 -2.78
N ILE A 45 1.08 -3.40 -1.50
CA ILE A 45 2.30 -3.05 -0.77
C ILE A 45 3.34 -4.13 -1.09
N PRO A 46 4.53 -3.77 -1.61
CA PRO A 46 5.59 -4.74 -1.82
C PRO A 46 6.08 -5.27 -0.47
N VAL A 47 6.00 -6.59 -0.28
CA VAL A 47 6.51 -7.29 0.90
C VAL A 47 7.85 -7.95 0.56
N GLN A 48 8.85 -7.70 1.39
CA GLN A 48 10.16 -8.33 1.29
C GLN A 48 10.12 -9.70 1.99
N VAL A 49 10.38 -10.77 1.24
CA VAL A 49 10.50 -12.12 1.79
C VAL A 49 11.94 -12.31 2.25
N VAL A 50 12.15 -12.34 3.56
CA VAL A 50 13.44 -12.66 4.18
C VAL A 50 13.42 -14.14 4.56
N GLU A 51 14.55 -14.82 4.38
CA GLU A 51 14.73 -16.20 4.86
C GLU A 51 14.47 -16.24 6.37
N ALA A 52 13.55 -17.10 6.80
CA ALA A 52 13.21 -17.22 8.21
C ALA A 52 14.45 -17.68 8.98
N LEU A 53 14.93 -16.83 9.89
CA LEU A 53 15.98 -17.22 10.84
C LEU A 53 15.50 -18.50 11.56
N PRO A 54 16.32 -19.55 11.71
CA PRO A 54 15.94 -20.72 12.49
C PRO A 54 15.42 -20.24 13.84
N ALA A 55 14.21 -20.71 14.20
CA ALA A 55 13.59 -20.35 15.46
C ALA A 55 14.62 -20.57 16.58
N PRO A 56 14.91 -19.55 17.41
CA PRO A 56 15.69 -19.77 18.62
C PRO A 56 15.02 -20.94 19.34
N GLN A 57 15.81 -21.96 19.67
CA GLN A 57 15.30 -23.07 20.45
C GLN A 57 14.78 -22.48 21.74
N SER A 58 13.46 -22.43 21.87
CA SER A 58 12.81 -21.85 23.05
C SER A 58 13.39 -22.63 24.22
N PRO A 59 14.08 -21.99 25.19
CA PRO A 59 14.63 -22.69 26.32
C PRO A 59 13.47 -23.44 26.98
N ALA A 60 13.67 -24.74 27.16
CA ALA A 60 12.67 -25.67 27.67
C ALA A 60 11.84 -24.99 28.76
N HIS A 61 10.54 -24.85 28.51
CA HIS A 61 9.61 -24.31 29.50
C HIS A 61 9.78 -25.14 30.78
N PRO A 62 10.04 -24.52 31.95
CA PRO A 62 10.17 -25.29 33.18
C PRO A 62 8.90 -26.13 33.36
N PRO A 63 9.02 -27.38 33.87
CA PRO A 63 7.87 -28.25 34.02
C PRO A 63 6.80 -27.52 34.83
N PRO A 64 5.51 -27.71 34.50
CA PRO A 64 4.43 -27.12 35.28
C PRO A 64 4.64 -27.54 36.73
N ILE A 65 4.77 -26.57 37.63
CA ILE A 65 4.90 -26.82 39.06
C ILE A 65 3.65 -27.60 39.45
N SER A 66 3.80 -28.90 39.69
CA SER A 66 2.75 -29.76 40.19
C SER A 66 2.30 -29.19 41.54
N GLY A 67 1.14 -28.52 41.54
CA GLY A 67 0.53 -27.96 42.72
C GLY A 67 0.40 -29.04 43.79
N ARG A 68 1.17 -28.85 44.87
CA ARG A 68 1.22 -29.72 46.04
C ARG A 68 -0.19 -30.00 46.56
N ALA A 69 -0.50 -31.29 46.70
CA ALA A 69 -1.70 -31.81 47.31
C ALA A 69 -2.06 -31.08 48.61
N ARG A 70 -3.31 -30.60 48.71
CA ARG A 70 -3.99 -30.49 50.00
C ARG A 70 -5.19 -31.41 49.99
N ARG A 71 -5.04 -32.53 50.69
CA ARG A 71 -6.15 -33.27 51.27
C ARG A 71 -6.87 -32.32 52.24
N ALA A 72 -8.17 -32.19 52.08
CA ALA A 72 -9.09 -31.90 53.17
C ALA A 72 -10.42 -32.56 52.80
N ALA A 73 -10.63 -33.74 53.37
CA ALA A 73 -11.94 -34.35 53.50
C ALA A 73 -12.76 -33.50 54.48
N TRP A 74 -13.98 -33.13 54.11
CA TRP A 74 -15.18 -33.02 54.95
C TRP A 74 -16.38 -33.07 54.02
#